data_AF-A0A497RNT6-F1
#
_entry.id   AF-A0A497RNT6-F1
#
_cell.length_a   1.000
_cell.length_b   1.000
_cell.length_c   1.000
_cell.angle_alpha   90.00
_cell.angle_beta   90.00
_cell.angle_gamma   90.00
#
_symmetry.space_group_name_H-M   'P 1'
#
loop_
_entity.id
_entity.type
_entity.pdbx_description
1 polymer ?
#
loop_
_entity_poly.entity_id
_entity_poly.type
_entity_poly.pdbx_seq_one_letter_code
_entity_poly.pdbx_strand_id
1 'polypeptide(L)' 'MKKFEKKLPISTEKKERNIVAIDETVVKANRKKYYVFSAVDVERNELILMRVYTTRNYITAILKLLRE' A
#
# COMPACT_ATOMS: atom_id res chain seq x y z
N MET A 1 -15.78 20.25 0.52
CA MET A 1 -14.68 19.27 0.39
C MET A 1 -14.78 18.60 -0.97
N LYS A 2 -13.83 18.85 -1.88
CA LYS A 2 -13.70 18.03 -3.10
C LYS A 2 -13.24 16.64 -2.66
N LYS A 3 -14.07 15.62 -2.89
CA LYS A 3 -13.65 14.21 -2.76
C LYS A 3 -12.43 14.02 -3.66
N PHE A 4 -11.41 13.31 -3.18
CA PHE A 4 -10.26 12.91 -3.98
C PHE A 4 -10.76 12.05 -5.16
N GLU A 5 -11.08 12.68 -6.28
CA GLU A 5 -11.49 12.00 -7.53
C GLU A 5 -10.29 11.52 -8.35
N LYS A 6 -9.07 11.93 -7.95
CA LYS A 6 -7.84 11.57 -8.65
C LYS A 6 -7.38 10.18 -8.20
N LYS A 7 -7.52 9.18 -9.06
CA LYS A 7 -6.93 7.84 -8.85
C LYS A 7 -5.41 7.98 -8.80
N LEU A 8 -4.79 7.33 -7.81
CA LEU A 8 -3.32 7.24 -7.75
C LEU A 8 -2.82 6.43 -8.96
N PRO A 9 -1.84 6.94 -9.72
CA PRO A 9 -1.19 6.15 -10.76
C PRO A 9 -0.53 4.91 -10.14
N ILE A 10 -0.72 3.76 -10.78
CA ILE A 10 -0.09 2.49 -10.39
C ILE A 10 1.09 2.26 -11.32
N SER A 11 2.30 2.18 -10.77
CA SER A 11 3.51 1.94 -11.55
C SER A 11 4.12 0.59 -11.16
N THR A 12 3.95 -0.41 -12.02
CA THR A 12 4.54 -1.75 -11.85
C THR A 12 6.00 -1.83 -12.31
N GLU A 13 6.54 -0.76 -12.87
CA GLU A 13 7.93 -0.68 -13.31
C GLU A 13 8.89 -0.64 -12.11
N LYS A 14 10.02 -1.35 -12.25
CA LYS A 14 11.15 -1.23 -11.33
C LYS A 14 11.88 0.08 -11.60
N LYS A 15 11.87 0.96 -10.59
CA LYS A 15 12.52 2.27 -10.60
C LYS A 15 13.31 2.39 -9.30
N GLU A 16 14.42 3.10 -9.32
CA GLU A 16 15.02 3.56 -8.08
C GLU A 16 14.06 4.53 -7.39
N ARG A 17 13.78 4.26 -6.12
CA ARG A 17 12.89 5.05 -5.27
C ARG A 17 13.64 5.39 -4.00
N ASN A 18 13.70 6.67 -3.69
CA ASN A 18 14.49 7.17 -2.57
C ASN A 18 13.72 7.00 -1.24
N ILE A 19 12.45 7.40 -1.24
CA ILE A 19 11.58 7.35 -0.05
C ILE A 19 10.27 6.66 -0.40
N VAL A 20 10.00 5.55 0.30
CA VAL A 20 8.74 4.81 0.19
C VAL A 20 8.00 4.90 1.51
N ALA A 21 6.76 5.39 1.47
CA ALA A 21 5.85 5.34 2.61
C ALA A 21 5.12 3.99 2.62
N ILE A 22 5.08 3.36 3.79
CA ILE A 22 4.32 2.13 4.02
C ILE A 22 3.27 2.39 5.09
N ASP A 23 2.02 2.07 4.79
CA ASP A 23 0.91 2.21 5.73
C ASP A 23 0.08 0.92 5.83
N GLU A 24 -0.40 0.63 7.05
CA GLU A 24 -1.41 -0.39 7.32
C GLU A 24 -2.78 0.28 7.53
N THR A 25 -3.71 -0.03 6.64
CA THR A 25 -5.12 0.33 6.80
C THR A 25 -5.93 -0.91 7.20
N VAL A 26 -6.64 -0.82 8.32
CA VAL A 26 -7.55 -1.89 8.78
C VAL A 26 -8.96 -1.63 8.29
N VAL A 27 -9.44 -2.48 7.37
CA VAL A 27 -10.81 -2.43 6.85
C VAL A 27 -11.68 -3.43 7.59
N LYS A 28 -12.82 -2.97 8.12
CA LYS A 28 -13.83 -3.83 8.75
C LYS A 28 -14.96 -4.07 7.75
N ALA A 29 -15.13 -5.32 7.33
CA ALA A 29 -16.19 -5.72 6.40
C ALA A 29 -16.71 -7.12 6.76
N ASN A 30 -18.02 -7.36 6.64
CA ASN A 30 -18.64 -8.65 6.92
C ASN A 30 -18.25 -9.25 8.28
N ARG A 31 -18.20 -8.41 9.34
CA ARG A 31 -17.75 -8.77 10.70
C ARG A 31 -16.33 -9.32 10.79
N LYS A 32 -15.53 -9.20 9.72
CA LYS A 32 -14.11 -9.57 9.67
C LYS A 32 -13.24 -8.32 9.57
N LYS A 33 -11.97 -8.46 9.99
CA LYS A 33 -10.93 -7.44 9.79
C LYS A 33 -10.06 -7.87 8.62
N TYR A 34 -9.75 -6.91 7.76
CA TYR A 34 -8.80 -7.05 6.67
C TYR A 34 -7.69 -6.03 6.88
N TYR A 35 -6.46 -6.48 6.67
CA TYR A 35 -5.27 -5.65 6.85
C TYR A 35 -4.73 -5.35 5.45
N VAL A 36 -4.92 -4.11 5.02
CA VAL A 36 -4.45 -3.62 3.73
C VAL A 36 -3.13 -2.92 3.96
N PHE A 37 -2.07 -3.41 3.33
CA PHE A 37 -0.78 -2.75 3.34
C PHE A 37 -0.58 -2.08 1.98
N SER A 38 -0.15 -0.82 2.01
CA SER A 38 0.16 -0.05 0.82
C SER A 38 1.59 0.46 0.88
N ALA A 39 2.28 0.44 -0.26
CA ALA A 39 3.58 1.05 -0.46
C ALA A 39 3.44 2.13 -1.54
N VAL A 40 3.80 3.37 -1.19
CA VAL A 40 3.64 4.55 -2.04
C VAL A 40 4.98 5.25 -2.19
N ASP A 41 5.34 5.57 -3.43
CA ASP A 41 6.44 6.47 -3.73
C ASP A 41 6.00 7.90 -3.37
N VAL A 42 6.64 8.48 -2.36
CA VAL A 42 6.24 9.78 -1.81
C VAL A 42 6.55 10.92 -2.76
N GLU A 43 7.63 10.82 -3.54
CA GLU A 43 8.07 11.87 -4.44
C GLU A 43 7.17 11.95 -5.68
N ARG A 44 6.78 10.80 -6.22
CA ARG A 44 5.96 10.71 -7.45
C ARG A 44 4.47 10.60 -7.17
N ASN A 45 4.09 10.37 -5.92
CA ASN A 45 2.72 10.07 -5.52
C ASN A 45 2.14 8.89 -6.34
N GLU A 46 2.95 7.83 -6.47
CA GLU A 46 2.63 6.61 -7.22
C GLU A 46 2.39 5.45 -6.26
N LEU A 47 1.32 4.68 -6.46
CA LEU A 47 1.13 3.42 -5.76
C LEU A 47 2.05 2.38 -6.37
N ILE A 48 2.95 1.83 -5.55
CA ILE A 48 3.90 0.78 -5.94
C ILE A 48 3.20 -0.57 -5.84
N LEU A 49 2.70 -0.88 -4.64
CA LEU A 49 2.07 -2.17 -4.34
C LEU A 49 1.03 -2.01 -3.24
N MET A 50 -0.03 -2.81 -3.34
CA MET A 50 -1.03 -2.96 -2.28
C MET A 50 -1.37 -4.43 -2.10
N ARG A 51 -1.40 -4.91 -0.85
CA ARG A 51 -1.75 -6.30 -0.53
C ARG A 51 -2.74 -6.35 0.64
N VAL A 52 -3.66 -7.32 0.57
CA VAL A 52 -4.68 -7.54 1.59
C VAL A 52 -4.44 -8.88 2.27
N TYR A 53 -4.46 -8.88 3.60
CA TYR A 53 -4.36 -10.08 4.42
C TYR A 53 -5.55 -10.20 5.37
N THR A 54 -5.94 -11.43 5.69
CA THR A 54 -7.00 -11.73 6.67
C THR A 54 -6.48 -11.76 8.11
N THR A 55 -5.16 -11.82 8.29
CA THR A 55 -4.46 -11.79 9.58
C THR A 55 -3.43 -10.65 9.57
N ARG A 56 -3.15 -10.09 10.75
CA ARG A 56 -2.17 -9.00 10.91
C ARG A 56 -0.77 -9.60 10.84
N ASN A 57 -0.01 -9.28 9.80
CA ASN A 57 1.33 -9.84 9.60
C ASN A 57 2.30 -8.79 9.06
N TYR A 58 2.80 -7.96 9.97
CA TYR A 58 3.70 -6.84 9.66
C TYR A 58 4.97 -7.26 8.93
N ILE A 59 5.69 -8.25 9.48
CA ILE A 59 7.00 -8.65 8.96
C ILE A 59 6.85 -9.21 7.54
N THR A 60 5.83 -10.04 7.30
CA THR A 60 5.62 -10.64 5.98
C THR A 60 5.17 -9.59 4.97
N ALA A 61 4.34 -8.63 5.37
CA ALA A 61 3.92 -7.55 4.48
C ALA A 61 5.10 -6.65 4.12
N ILE A 62 5.85 -6.17 5.12
CA ILE A 62 7.00 -5.28 4.94
C ILE A 62 8.09 -5.95 4.10
N LEU A 63 8.47 -7.19 4.40
CA LEU A 63 9.51 -7.90 3.63
C LEU A 63 9.11 -8.15 2.17
N LYS A 64 7.82 -8.35 1.89
CA LYS A 64 7.33 -8.52 0.52
C LYS A 64 7.22 -7.19 -0.22
N LEU A 65 6.87 -6.11 0.48
CA LEU A 65 6.74 -4.76 -0.10
C LEU A 65 8.09 -4.12 -0.40
N LEU A 66 9.13 -4.43 0.39
CA LEU A 66 10.48 -3.87 0.22
C LEU A 66 11.39 -4.67 -0.74
N ARG A 67 10.95 -5.84 -1.22
CA ARG A 67 11.74 -6.71 -2.12
C ARG A 67 11.39 -6.58 -3.60
N GLU A 68 10.34 -5.83 -3.94
CA GLU A 68 9.92 -5.58 -5.34
C GLU A 68 10.59 -4.30 -5.90
#